data_AF-A0A975BMH2-F1
#
_entry.id   AF-A0A975BMH2-F1
#
_cell.length_a   1.000
_cell.length_b   1.000
_cell.length_c   1.000
_cell.angle_alpha   90.00
_cell.angle_beta   90.00
_cell.angle_gamma   90.00
#
_symmetry.space_group_name_H-M   'P 1'
#
loop_
_entity.id
_entity.type
_entity.pdbx_description
1 polymer ?
#
loop_
_entity_poly.entity_id
_entity_poly.type
_entity_poly.pdbx_seq_one_letter_code
_entity_poly.pdbx_strand_id
1 'polypeptide(L)'
;MNNNTVLFVKAYVDESERNYSFHWQDADDRLIIRWDNAPHHRHIKTYPNHKHIEGEVRESFEITLNDVPTYIEQHNKLRIEN
;
A
#
# COMPACT_ATOMS: atom_id res chain seq x y z
N MET A 1 -9.21 20.54 -7.97
CA MET A 1 -8.26 19.52 -8.46
C MET A 1 -8.90 18.17 -8.20
N ASN A 2 -9.27 17.45 -9.24
CA ASN A 2 -9.84 16.12 -9.08
C ASN A 2 -8.70 15.21 -8.63
N ASN A 3 -8.83 14.62 -7.43
CA ASN A 3 -7.86 13.62 -6.95
C ASN A 3 -8.04 12.35 -7.79
N ASN A 4 -7.52 12.38 -9.02
CA ASN A 4 -7.55 11.26 -9.97
C ASN A 4 -6.54 10.19 -9.55
N THR A 5 -6.67 9.67 -8.34
CA THR A 5 -5.89 8.51 -7.89
C THR A 5 -6.81 7.31 -7.78
N VAL A 6 -6.27 6.12 -8.05
CA VAL A 6 -7.03 4.87 -8.00
C VAL A 6 -6.36 3.92 -7.02
N LEU A 7 -7.16 3.28 -6.17
CA LEU A 7 -6.74 2.20 -5.30
C LEU A 7 -7.26 0.87 -5.87
N PHE A 8 -6.34 0.02 -6.33
CA PHE A 8 -6.64 -1.35 -6.69
C PHE A 8 -6.45 -2.26 -5.47
N VAL A 9 -7.46 -3.08 -5.19
CA VAL A 9 -7.48 -3.98 -4.03
C VAL A 9 -7.48 -5.42 -4.52
N LYS A 10 -6.48 -6.19 -4.10
CA LYS A 10 -6.48 -7.65 -4.17
C LYS A 10 -6.27 -8.18 -2.77
N ALA A 11 -7.20 -8.98 -2.28
CA ALA A 11 -7.09 -9.62 -0.98
C ALA A 11 -7.67 -11.03 -1.05
N TYR A 12 -7.00 -11.97 -0.39
CA TYR A 12 -7.42 -13.34 -0.18
C TYR A 12 -7.30 -13.64 1.31
N VAL A 13 -8.32 -14.25 1.88
CA VAL A 13 -8.37 -14.60 3.30
C VAL A 13 -8.90 -16.01 3.41
N ASP A 14 -8.17 -16.85 4.12
CA ASP A 14 -8.51 -18.19 4.55
C ASP A 14 -8.32 -18.28 6.08
N GLU A 15 -8.69 -19.39 6.70
CA GLU A 15 -8.58 -19.61 8.15
C GLU A 15 -7.14 -19.46 8.67
N SER A 16 -6.14 -19.78 7.84
CA SER A 16 -4.73 -19.80 8.22
C SER A 16 -3.85 -18.82 7.43
N GLU A 17 -4.37 -18.23 6.36
CA GLU A 17 -3.59 -17.42 5.43
C GLU A 17 -4.33 -16.13 5.06
N ARG A 18 -3.58 -15.03 5.05
CA ARG A 18 -4.05 -13.75 4.52
C ARG A 18 -3.03 -13.29 3.50
N ASN A 19 -3.46 -13.01 2.28
CA ASN A 19 -2.64 -12.44 1.23
C ASN A 19 -3.28 -11.14 0.74
N TYR A 20 -2.49 -10.11 0.50
CA TYR A 20 -2.99 -8.83 0.02
C TYR A 20 -1.99 -8.09 -0.88
N SER A 21 -2.54 -7.31 -1.79
CA SER A 21 -1.84 -6.28 -2.56
C SER A 21 -2.77 -5.08 -2.70
N PHE A 22 -2.43 -3.98 -2.05
CA PHE A 22 -3.15 -2.71 -2.12
C PHE A 22 -2.32 -1.73 -2.92
N HIS A 23 -2.70 -1.48 -4.18
CA HIS A 23 -1.93 -0.67 -5.12
C HIS A 23 -2.59 0.69 -5.32
N TRP A 24 -1.94 1.74 -4.83
CA TRP A 24 -2.39 3.12 -5.02
C TRP A 24 -1.53 3.83 -6.06
N GLN A 25 -2.17 4.37 -7.09
CA GLN A 25 -1.50 5.04 -8.22
C GLN A 25 -2.18 6.36 -8.58
N ASP A 26 -1.45 7.22 -9.29
CA ASP A 26 -1.97 8.46 -9.85
C ASP A 26 -2.71 8.23 -11.19
N ALA A 27 -3.14 9.33 -11.81
CA ALA A 27 -3.91 9.34 -13.05
C ALA A 27 -3.11 8.88 -14.27
N ASP A 28 -1.78 8.91 -14.19
CA ASP A 28 -0.84 8.55 -15.25
C ASP A 28 -0.31 7.12 -15.03
N ASP A 29 -1.04 6.30 -14.27
CA ASP A 29 -0.69 4.94 -13.88
C ASP A 29 0.63 4.82 -13.11
N ARG A 30 1.12 5.91 -12.49
CA ARG A 30 2.36 5.86 -11.71
C ARG A 30 2.07 5.41 -10.29
N LEU A 31 2.82 4.42 -9.85
CA LEU A 31 2.74 3.90 -8.48
C LEU A 31 3.07 5.01 -7.48
N ILE A 32 2.11 5.31 -6.60
CA ILE A 32 2.35 6.15 -5.42
C ILE A 32 2.90 5.26 -4.32
N ILE A 33 2.10 4.29 -3.86
CA ILE A 33 2.48 3.28 -2.87
C ILE A 33 1.74 1.98 -3.15
N ARG A 34 2.40 0.83 -2.97
CA ARG A 34 1.73 -0.47 -2.90
C ARG A 34 2.10 -1.18 -1.61
N TRP A 35 1.11 -1.65 -0.85
CA TRP A 35 1.35 -2.55 0.28
C TRP A 35 1.12 -3.99 -0.15
N ASP A 36 2.00 -4.88 0.27
CA ASP A 36 2.00 -6.27 -0.17
C ASP A 36 2.54 -7.16 0.96
N ASN A 37 2.18 -8.44 0.94
CA ASN A 37 2.72 -9.46 1.83
C ASN A 37 3.18 -10.72 1.10
N ALA A 38 3.41 -10.65 -0.21
CA ALA A 38 4.06 -11.72 -0.95
C ALA A 38 5.42 -12.08 -0.30
N PRO A 39 5.72 -13.37 -0.05
CA PRO A 39 6.84 -13.83 0.78
C PRO A 39 8.21 -13.77 0.08
N HIS A 40 8.50 -12.69 -0.65
CA HIS A 40 9.72 -12.52 -1.44
C HIS A 40 10.85 -11.82 -0.68
N HIS A 41 10.54 -10.89 0.23
CA HIS A 41 11.53 -10.01 0.87
C HIS A 41 11.93 -10.47 2.27
N ARG A 42 12.60 -11.62 2.39
CA ARG A 42 12.94 -12.24 3.70
C ARG A 42 13.95 -11.45 4.57
N HIS A 43 14.57 -10.42 4.01
CA HIS A 43 15.65 -9.66 4.66
C HIS A 43 15.16 -8.46 5.47
N ILE A 44 13.89 -8.07 5.35
CA ILE A 44 13.32 -6.95 6.10
C ILE A 44 12.69 -7.42 7.41
N LYS A 45 12.67 -6.56 8.43
CA LYS A 45 12.15 -6.91 9.77
C LYS A 45 10.66 -7.18 9.81
N THR A 46 9.90 -6.60 8.89
CA THR A 46 8.44 -6.72 8.84
C THR A 46 7.95 -7.89 7.98
N TYR A 47 8.86 -8.77 7.54
CA TYR A 47 8.52 -9.92 6.68
C TYR A 47 7.30 -10.70 7.21
N PRO A 48 6.33 -11.05 6.35
CA PRO A 48 6.34 -10.84 4.89
C PRO A 48 5.82 -9.46 4.44
N ASN A 49 5.29 -8.67 5.36
CA ASN A 49 4.66 -7.38 5.07
C ASN A 49 5.70 -6.34 4.64
N HIS A 50 5.41 -5.64 3.55
CA HIS A 50 6.26 -4.59 3.01
C HIS A 50 5.42 -3.59 2.21
N LYS A 51 6.07 -2.49 1.82
CA LYS A 51 5.51 -1.56 0.83
C LYS A 51 6.51 -1.23 -0.26
N HIS A 52 6.01 -1.08 -1.47
CA HIS A 52 6.72 -0.47 -2.58
C HIS A 52 6.41 1.02 -2.61
N ILE A 53 7.45 1.84 -2.61
CA ILE A 53 7.34 3.30 -2.69
C ILE A 53 8.58 3.82 -3.43
N GLU A 54 8.39 4.71 -4.41
CA GLU A 54 9.50 5.32 -5.17
C GLU A 54 10.47 4.29 -5.81
N GLY A 55 9.96 3.12 -6.21
CA GLY A 55 10.76 2.04 -6.79
C GLY A 55 11.52 1.17 -5.77
N GLU A 56 11.42 1.47 -4.48
CA GLU A 56 12.08 0.70 -3.41
C GLU A 56 11.09 -0.17 -2.64
N VAL A 57 11.62 -1.26 -2.06
CA VAL A 57 10.91 -2.05 -1.04
C VAL A 57 11.31 -1.53 0.33
N ARG A 58 10.32 -1.12 1.13
CA ARG A 58 10.51 -0.62 2.49
C ARG A 58 9.72 -1.44 3.50
N GLU A 59 10.22 -1.45 4.72
CA GLU A 59 9.53 -2.02 5.87
C GLU A 59 8.17 -1.37 6.06
N SER A 60 7.16 -2.20 6.29
CA SER A 60 5.81 -1.82 6.67
C SER A 60 5.23 -2.97 7.45
N PHE A 61 4.73 -2.72 8.65
CA PHE A 61 3.92 -3.71 9.35
C PHE A 61 2.65 -4.02 8.55
N GLU A 62 1.97 -5.08 8.95
CA GLU A 62 0.69 -5.45 8.37
C GLU A 62 -0.26 -4.26 8.31
N ILE A 63 -0.95 -4.15 7.17
CA ILE A 63 -1.98 -3.15 6.95
C ILE A 63 -3.28 -3.84 6.52
N THR A 64 -4.40 -3.32 6.99
CA THR A 64 -5.74 -3.79 6.61
C THR A 64 -6.33 -2.94 5.49
N LEU A 65 -7.39 -3.44 4.85
CA LEU A 65 -8.11 -2.65 3.85
C LEU A 65 -8.72 -1.37 4.45
N ASN A 66 -9.06 -1.36 5.74
CA ASN A 66 -9.64 -0.18 6.39
C ASN A 66 -8.59 0.90 6.67
N ASP A 67 -7.33 0.52 6.91
CA ASP A 67 -6.25 1.47 7.19
C ASP A 67 -5.83 2.25 5.93
N VAL A 68 -5.93 1.62 4.75
CA VAL A 68 -5.44 2.21 3.49
C VAL A 68 -6.17 3.50 3.12
N PRO A 69 -7.52 3.57 3.10
CA PRO A 69 -8.23 4.83 2.85
C PRO A 69 -7.87 5.92 3.86
N THR A 70 -7.73 5.59 5.15
CA THR A 70 -7.31 6.54 6.19
C THR A 70 -5.91 7.09 5.91
N TYR A 71 -4.97 6.22 5.53
CA TYR A 71 -3.63 6.64 5.13
C TYR A 71 -3.67 7.59 3.92
N ILE A 72 -4.45 7.25 2.89
CA ILE A 72 -4.59 8.06 1.67
C ILE A 72 -5.16 9.44 2.00
N GLU A 73 -6.19 9.50 2.84
CA GLU A 73 -6.80 10.76 3.27
C GLU A 73 -5.79 11.64 4.02
N GLN A 74 -5.05 11.07 4.98
CA GLN A 74 -4.01 11.79 5.73
C GLN A 74 -2.88 12.28 4.83
N HIS A 75 -2.40 11.43 3.92
CA HIS A 75 -1.37 11.78 2.95
C HIS A 75 -1.81 12.95 2.06
N ASN A 76 -3.06 12.93 1.59
CA ASN A 76 -3.60 14.00 0.75
C ASN A 76 -3.78 15.32 1.50
N LYS A 77 -4.16 15.30 2.78
CA LYS A 77 -4.22 16.51 3.63
C LYS A 77 -2.84 17.17 3.73
N LEU A 78 -1.81 16.38 4.05
CA LEU A 78 -0.43 16.88 4.15
C LEU A 78 0.08 17.47 2.83
N ARG A 79 -0.34 16.97 1.67
CA ARG A 79 0.03 17.52 0.36
C ARG A 79 -0.62 18.87 0.04
N ILE A 80 -1.74 19.20 0.67
CA ILE A 80 -2.44 20.49 0.47
C ILE A 80 -1.81 21.58 1.35
N GLU A 81 -1.20 21.18 2.47
CA GLU A 81 -0.63 22.09 3.47
C GLU A 81 0.85 22.46 3.21
N ASN A 82 1.51 21.84 2.23
CA ASN A 82 2.90 22.11 1.83
C ASN A 82 2.97 22.64 0.40
#